data_AF-A0A1Z3HGM0-F1
#
_entry.id   AF-A0A1Z3HGM0-F1
#
_cell.length_a   1.000
_cell.length_b   1.000
_cell.length_c   1.000
_cell.angle_alpha   90.00
_cell.angle_beta   90.00
_cell.angle_gamma   90.00
#
_symmetry.space_group_name_H-M   'P 1'
#
loop_
_entity.id
_entity.type
_entity.pdbx_description
1 polymer ?
#
loop_
_entity_poly.entity_id
_entity_poly.type
_entity_poly.pdbx_seq_one_letter_code
_entity_poly.pdbx_strand_id
1 'polypeptide(L)'
;MYPTPTERFDEFINHHPENKLELINGQLIVGNALTGSRLLLRQILHGWGAEAAIALAPTETWLSALAASYNLTLPKATSIEAQLNALEAQTKDFEFTPEDLSAGGTEATWPHHRTRQALTMALFRLAGNVGGQSLGRDFVMRLGDNGFTPDLVFFKNSGLNRLYDAFISGPTELVVEVLMPGHEEADCTTKYESYQAAGVPEYWLIDPSAEQVTFYRLIEGRYQLQSPEADGAYRPSSIPGLAFRAAELWQEEEPHPLESSLFVVEQRVEGFERQSEDEGPHWGSLLFIPNIQIDPVPISFEEFISWAPRAKFEFIQGKPLIESTPGTRNVLAMLLMTFGLASVVKLLPPQAWIQGLRQRLDWERQDADRKAEWWAIARKAAEKLRTDFSVGRLGVIGDLTMPQPLNYWSGITLVYWEKLENSWQAYEVLRDIDPDRHIVDLRQVDERWLTADQLWQIDRYLVEL
;
A
#
# COMPACT_ATOMS: atom_id res chain seq x y z
N MET A 1 21.80 18.72 -4.34
CA MET A 1 22.60 17.55 -3.94
C MET A 1 21.61 16.45 -3.56
N TYR A 2 21.79 15.20 -3.98
CA TYR A 2 20.92 14.10 -3.54
C TYR A 2 21.14 13.84 -2.04
N PRO A 3 20.09 13.58 -1.24
CA PRO A 3 20.24 13.32 0.18
C PRO A 3 21.00 12.00 0.42
N THR A 4 21.81 11.96 1.47
CA THR A 4 22.50 10.78 1.98
C THR A 4 21.51 9.76 2.58
N PRO A 5 21.87 8.48 2.74
CA PRO A 5 21.00 7.50 3.38
C PRO A 5 20.52 7.89 4.79
N THR A 6 21.37 8.55 5.59
CA THR A 6 21.01 9.04 6.92
C THR A 6 20.00 10.18 6.83
N GLU A 7 20.25 11.18 5.98
CA GLU A 7 19.30 12.29 5.76
C GLU A 7 17.95 11.77 5.24
N ARG A 8 17.94 10.72 4.41
CA ARG A 8 16.71 10.08 3.94
C ARG A 8 15.97 9.34 5.06
N PHE A 9 16.69 8.69 5.97
CA PHE A 9 16.07 8.03 7.11
C PHE A 9 15.44 9.06 8.06
N ASP A 10 16.16 10.14 8.35
CA ASP A 10 15.63 11.23 9.17
C ASP A 10 14.44 11.91 8.48
N GLU A 11 14.49 12.14 7.17
CA GLU A 11 13.35 12.64 6.39
C GLU A 11 12.17 11.65 6.46
N PHE A 12 12.45 10.35 6.30
CA PHE A 12 11.46 9.28 6.34
C PHE A 12 10.74 9.22 7.69
N ILE A 13 11.46 9.24 8.81
CA ILE A 13 10.87 9.14 10.16
C ILE A 13 10.21 10.44 10.59
N ASN A 14 10.85 11.59 10.38
CA ASN A 14 10.35 12.87 10.90
C ASN A 14 9.15 13.41 10.12
N HIS A 15 8.97 12.96 8.88
CA HIS A 15 7.86 13.40 8.03
C HIS A 15 7.06 12.21 7.49
N HIS A 16 7.10 11.06 8.15
CA HIS A 16 6.37 9.91 7.63
C HIS A 16 4.87 10.19 7.62
N PRO A 17 4.15 10.01 6.49
CA PRO A 17 2.70 9.92 6.57
C PRO A 17 2.33 8.73 7.47
N GLU A 18 1.18 8.81 8.15
CA GLU A 18 0.65 7.65 8.86
C GLU A 18 0.59 6.44 7.89
N ASN A 19 0.93 5.24 8.36
CA ASN A 19 0.99 4.00 7.56
C ASN A 19 -0.41 3.50 7.10
N LYS A 20 -1.22 4.35 6.47
CA LYS A 20 -2.54 4.04 5.93
C LYS A 20 -2.50 4.18 4.41
N LEU A 21 -3.13 3.25 3.70
CA LEU A 21 -3.32 3.28 2.25
C LEU A 21 -4.82 3.23 1.99
N GLU A 22 -5.37 4.30 1.42
CA GLU A 22 -6.79 4.43 1.13
C GLU A 22 -7.00 4.81 -0.33
N LEU A 23 -8.13 4.41 -0.90
CA LEU A 23 -8.59 4.85 -2.20
C LEU A 23 -9.72 5.85 -2.00
N ILE A 24 -9.49 7.11 -2.37
CA ILE A 24 -10.50 8.16 -2.28
C ILE A 24 -10.59 8.89 -3.62
N ASN A 25 -11.77 8.88 -4.23
CA ASN A 25 -12.07 9.53 -5.51
C ASN A 25 -11.10 9.12 -6.64
N GLY A 26 -10.73 7.84 -6.68
CA GLY A 26 -9.80 7.29 -7.67
C GLY A 26 -8.32 7.65 -7.43
N GLN A 27 -7.98 8.19 -6.26
CA GLN A 27 -6.62 8.56 -5.89
C GLN A 27 -6.13 7.71 -4.72
N LEU A 28 -4.86 7.31 -4.76
CA LEU A 28 -4.22 6.64 -3.62
C LEU A 28 -3.85 7.71 -2.58
N ILE A 29 -4.51 7.65 -1.43
CA ILE A 29 -4.29 8.52 -0.28
C ILE A 29 -3.43 7.78 0.74
N VAL A 30 -2.30 8.38 1.09
CA VAL A 30 -1.35 7.87 2.08
C VAL A 30 -1.35 8.78 3.30
N GLY A 31 -1.57 8.20 4.48
CA GLY A 31 -1.57 8.94 5.75
C GLY A 31 -2.57 10.08 5.79
N ASN A 32 -3.81 9.80 5.34
CA ASN A 32 -4.97 10.68 5.40
C ASN A 32 -4.95 11.91 4.46
N ALA A 33 -3.90 12.14 3.66
CA ALA A 33 -3.85 13.30 2.75
C ALA A 33 -3.09 13.06 1.44
N LEU A 34 -3.44 13.83 0.40
CA LEU A 34 -2.66 13.86 -0.85
C LEU A 34 -1.22 14.31 -0.62
N THR A 35 -0.97 15.22 0.33
CA THR A 35 0.40 15.63 0.70
C THR A 35 1.23 14.46 1.22
N GLY A 36 0.63 13.57 2.02
CA GLY A 36 1.29 12.33 2.48
C GLY A 36 1.63 11.40 1.30
N SER A 37 0.71 11.29 0.35
CA SER A 37 0.90 10.52 -0.90
C SER A 37 2.06 11.08 -1.75
N ARG A 38 2.11 12.41 -1.88
CA ARG A 38 3.16 13.13 -2.59
C ARG A 38 4.53 12.97 -1.91
N LEU A 39 4.53 12.98 -0.58
CA LEU A 39 5.73 12.80 0.22
C LEU A 39 6.26 11.36 0.14
N LEU A 40 5.41 10.34 0.26
CA LEU A 40 5.81 8.95 0.06
C LEU A 40 6.38 8.75 -1.35
N LEU A 41 5.75 9.33 -2.38
CA LEU A 41 6.28 9.29 -3.74
C LEU A 41 7.69 9.89 -3.82
N ARG A 42 7.93 11.06 -3.22
CA ARG A 42 9.27 11.67 -3.15
C ARG A 42 10.28 10.76 -2.43
N GLN A 43 9.89 10.16 -1.31
CA GLN A 43 10.75 9.25 -0.55
C GLN A 43 11.09 7.99 -1.36
N ILE A 44 10.12 7.41 -2.09
CA ILE A 44 10.36 6.29 -3.01
C ILE A 44 11.34 6.71 -4.12
N LEU A 45 11.14 7.88 -4.74
CA LEU A 45 12.02 8.39 -5.79
C LEU A 45 13.44 8.68 -5.28
N HIS A 46 13.60 9.22 -4.07
CA HIS A 46 14.92 9.40 -3.45
C HIS A 46 15.59 8.06 -3.14
N GLY A 47 14.86 7.07 -2.64
CA GLY A 47 15.40 5.77 -2.25
C GLY A 47 15.69 4.82 -3.42
N TRP A 48 14.75 4.69 -4.36
CA TRP A 48 14.81 3.75 -5.49
C TRP A 48 15.31 4.39 -6.79
N GLY A 49 15.27 5.72 -6.91
CA GLY A 49 15.70 6.45 -8.09
C GLY A 49 14.58 6.69 -9.11
N ALA A 50 14.90 7.52 -10.10
CA ALA A 50 14.01 7.83 -11.21
C ALA A 50 13.77 6.60 -12.10
N GLU A 51 14.76 5.72 -12.21
CA GLU A 51 14.75 4.49 -13.01
C GLU A 51 13.62 3.54 -12.59
N ALA A 52 13.33 3.46 -11.28
CA ALA A 52 12.23 2.70 -10.74
C ALA A 52 10.87 3.17 -11.28
N ALA A 53 10.66 4.49 -11.35
CA ALA A 53 9.45 5.05 -11.94
C ALA A 53 9.45 4.92 -13.47
N ILE A 54 10.59 5.21 -14.10
CA ILE A 54 10.76 5.15 -15.56
C ILE A 54 10.39 3.78 -16.14
N ALA A 55 10.68 2.70 -15.41
CA ALA A 55 10.35 1.34 -15.81
C ALA A 55 8.83 1.06 -15.93
N LEU A 56 7.97 1.90 -15.34
CA LEU A 56 6.52 1.68 -15.28
C LEU A 56 5.73 2.35 -16.41
N ALA A 57 6.36 3.15 -17.27
CA ALA A 57 5.68 3.78 -18.41
C ALA A 57 6.59 3.86 -19.66
N PRO A 58 6.02 4.05 -20.86
CA PRO A 58 6.79 4.19 -22.08
C PRO A 58 7.76 5.38 -22.05
N THR A 59 8.93 5.22 -22.67
CA THR A 59 9.98 6.24 -22.74
C THR A 59 9.47 7.55 -23.35
N GLU A 60 8.62 7.45 -24.38
CA GLU A 60 8.02 8.58 -25.08
C GLU A 60 7.08 9.41 -24.18
N THR A 61 6.37 8.75 -23.27
CA THR A 61 5.48 9.41 -22.30
C THR A 61 6.31 10.22 -21.30
N TRP A 62 7.43 9.66 -20.81
CA TRP A 62 8.36 10.39 -19.93
C TRP A 62 9.00 11.59 -20.60
N LEU A 63 9.46 11.45 -21.84
CA LEU A 63 10.04 12.56 -22.61
C LEU A 63 9.01 13.68 -22.80
N SER A 64 7.78 13.31 -23.13
CA SER A 64 6.67 14.26 -23.30
C SER A 64 6.31 14.97 -21.99
N ALA A 65 6.27 14.24 -20.87
CA ALA A 65 6.06 14.81 -19.53
C ALA A 65 7.17 15.79 -19.14
N LEU A 66 8.44 15.44 -19.33
CA LEU A 66 9.58 16.33 -19.08
C LEU A 66 9.51 17.60 -19.94
N ALA A 67 9.24 17.44 -21.22
CA ALA A 67 9.14 18.56 -22.14
C ALA A 67 8.01 19.52 -21.76
N ALA A 68 6.83 18.99 -21.44
CA ALA A 68 5.68 19.78 -21.02
C ALA A 68 5.94 20.48 -19.67
N SER A 69 6.48 19.78 -18.68
CA SER A 69 6.62 20.31 -17.32
C SER A 69 7.71 21.35 -17.15
N TYR A 70 8.76 21.29 -17.96
CA TYR A 70 9.90 22.21 -17.92
C TYR A 70 9.97 23.17 -19.12
N ASN A 71 8.91 23.22 -19.95
CA ASN A 71 8.87 24.02 -21.18
C ASN A 71 10.07 23.76 -22.12
N LEU A 72 10.48 22.50 -22.25
CA LEU A 72 11.62 22.08 -23.08
C LEU A 72 11.14 21.73 -24.49
N THR A 73 12.02 21.92 -25.48
CA THR A 73 11.73 21.55 -26.86
C THR A 73 12.31 20.18 -27.19
N LEU A 74 11.45 19.27 -27.67
CA LEU A 74 11.88 17.98 -28.23
C LEU A 74 12.07 18.09 -29.74
N PRO A 75 13.22 17.68 -30.30
CA PRO A 75 13.39 17.59 -31.75
C PRO A 75 12.39 16.57 -32.33
N LYS A 76 11.69 16.99 -33.40
CA LYS A 76 10.68 16.17 -34.08
C LYS A 76 11.34 15.11 -34.95
N ALA A 77 10.78 13.89 -34.97
CA ALA A 77 11.19 12.77 -35.83
C ALA A 77 12.68 12.37 -35.71
N THR A 78 13.24 12.48 -34.50
CA THR A 78 14.62 12.04 -34.19
C THR A 78 14.60 10.83 -33.25
N SER A 79 15.73 10.14 -33.12
CA SER A 79 15.89 9.05 -32.15
C SER A 79 15.70 9.52 -30.70
N ILE A 80 15.36 8.59 -29.80
CA ILE A 80 15.28 8.84 -28.36
C ILE A 80 16.60 9.43 -27.84
N GLU A 81 17.75 8.91 -28.31
CA GLU A 81 19.07 9.42 -27.93
C GLU A 81 19.28 10.89 -28.33
N ALA A 82 18.84 11.28 -29.53
CA ALA A 82 18.91 12.68 -29.95
C ALA A 82 17.98 13.59 -29.13
N GLN A 83 16.82 13.07 -28.72
CA GLN A 83 15.90 13.79 -27.82
C GLN A 83 16.52 13.97 -26.43
N LEU A 84 17.13 12.94 -25.85
CA LEU A 84 17.83 13.03 -24.57
C LEU A 84 19.01 14.00 -24.62
N ASN A 85 19.82 13.99 -25.69
CA ASN A 85 20.89 14.97 -25.90
C ASN A 85 20.35 16.41 -25.91
N ALA A 86 19.20 16.64 -26.54
CA ALA A 86 18.58 17.96 -26.60
C ALA A 86 18.01 18.41 -25.24
N LEU A 87 17.40 17.50 -24.48
CA LEU A 87 16.93 17.80 -23.12
C LEU A 87 18.11 18.14 -22.21
N GLU A 88 19.17 17.33 -22.23
CA GLU A 88 20.37 17.55 -21.41
C GLU A 88 21.02 18.91 -21.68
N ALA A 89 21.12 19.32 -22.94
CA ALA A 89 21.65 20.63 -23.31
C ALA A 89 20.78 21.78 -22.78
N GLN A 90 19.46 21.62 -22.78
CA GLN A 90 18.51 22.65 -22.29
C GLN A 90 18.44 22.71 -20.76
N THR A 91 18.75 21.61 -20.06
CA THR A 91 18.66 21.52 -18.59
C THR A 91 20.01 21.60 -17.89
N LYS A 92 21.11 21.84 -18.63
CA LYS A 92 22.48 21.82 -18.09
C LYS A 92 22.64 22.74 -16.87
N ASP A 93 22.10 23.95 -16.95
CA ASP A 93 22.21 24.99 -15.93
C ASP A 93 20.91 25.16 -15.13
N PHE A 94 20.03 24.14 -15.12
CA PHE A 94 18.74 24.21 -14.42
C PHE A 94 18.94 24.10 -12.90
N GLU A 95 18.55 25.14 -12.17
CA GLU A 95 18.51 25.14 -10.70
C GLU A 95 17.22 24.48 -10.21
N PHE A 96 17.36 23.40 -9.44
CA PHE A 96 16.24 22.66 -8.87
C PHE A 96 15.97 23.08 -7.42
N THR A 97 14.72 23.45 -7.15
CA THR A 97 14.21 23.72 -5.80
C THR A 97 13.21 22.62 -5.43
N PRO A 98 13.49 21.79 -4.41
CA PRO A 98 12.54 20.78 -3.93
C PRO A 98 11.23 21.42 -3.45
N GLU A 99 10.11 20.72 -3.66
CA GLU A 99 8.83 21.09 -3.06
C GLU A 99 8.92 21.04 -1.53
N ASP A 100 8.39 22.06 -0.85
CA ASP A 100 8.21 22.04 0.60
C ASP A 100 6.99 21.18 0.94
N LEU A 101 7.25 19.97 1.45
CA LEU A 101 6.23 18.97 1.75
C LEU A 101 6.39 18.54 3.20
N SER A 102 5.32 18.72 3.98
CA SER A 102 5.17 18.14 5.31
C SER A 102 3.83 17.41 5.37
N ALA A 103 3.84 16.15 5.84
CA ALA A 103 2.63 15.35 5.93
C ALA A 103 1.91 15.47 7.28
N GLY A 104 2.40 16.25 8.25
CA GLY A 104 1.77 16.39 9.57
C GLY A 104 2.72 16.97 10.63
N GLY A 105 2.30 16.90 11.89
CA GLY A 105 3.04 17.45 13.04
C GLY A 105 4.10 16.50 13.61
N THR A 106 5.15 17.04 14.22
CA THR A 106 6.21 16.26 14.92
C THR A 106 5.82 15.91 16.37
N GLU A 107 4.53 15.89 16.67
CA GLU A 107 4.03 15.69 18.04
C GLU A 107 4.12 14.22 18.46
N ALA A 108 4.03 13.97 19.77
CA ALA A 108 4.15 12.62 20.31
C ALA A 108 2.97 11.74 19.83
N THR A 109 3.25 10.73 19.02
CA THR A 109 2.24 9.81 18.47
C THR A 109 1.92 8.62 19.39
N TRP A 110 2.67 8.46 20.49
CA TRP A 110 2.48 7.35 21.43
C TRP A 110 1.04 7.25 21.99
N PRO A 111 0.38 8.34 22.43
CA PRO A 111 -1.00 8.29 22.88
C PRO A 111 -1.97 7.74 21.82
N HIS A 112 -1.82 8.16 20.56
CA HIS A 112 -2.61 7.64 19.43
C HIS A 112 -2.44 6.12 19.27
N HIS A 113 -1.20 5.62 19.19
CA HIS A 113 -0.94 4.20 19.01
C HIS A 113 -1.46 3.34 20.17
N ARG A 114 -1.24 3.81 21.41
CA ARG A 114 -1.70 3.17 22.64
C ARG A 114 -3.23 3.09 22.67
N THR A 115 -3.92 4.21 22.45
CA THR A 115 -5.38 4.29 22.46
C THR A 115 -6.00 3.38 21.41
N ARG A 116 -5.50 3.40 20.17
CA ARG A 116 -5.98 2.48 19.14
C ARG A 116 -5.81 1.01 19.53
N GLN A 117 -4.63 0.64 20.05
CA GLN A 117 -4.35 -0.74 20.45
C GLN A 117 -5.31 -1.21 21.55
N ALA A 118 -5.55 -0.37 22.57
CA ALA A 118 -6.46 -0.67 23.66
C ALA A 118 -7.89 -0.92 23.16
N LEU A 119 -8.42 -0.02 22.32
CA LEU A 119 -9.75 -0.13 21.72
C LEU A 119 -9.89 -1.39 20.86
N THR A 120 -8.90 -1.64 20.01
CA THR A 120 -8.86 -2.82 19.13
C THR A 120 -8.93 -4.11 19.94
N MET A 121 -8.08 -4.25 20.96
CA MET A 121 -8.08 -5.45 21.80
C MET A 121 -9.37 -5.61 22.59
N ALA A 122 -9.93 -4.52 23.12
CA ALA A 122 -11.15 -4.57 23.92
C ALA A 122 -12.38 -4.96 23.09
N LEU A 123 -12.58 -4.34 21.92
CA LEU A 123 -13.72 -4.63 21.07
C LEU A 123 -13.60 -5.99 20.37
N PHE A 124 -12.42 -6.34 19.84
CA PHE A 124 -12.19 -7.61 19.14
C PHE A 124 -12.59 -8.82 19.99
N ARG A 125 -12.28 -8.80 21.29
CA ARG A 125 -12.64 -9.88 22.22
C ARG A 125 -14.15 -10.04 22.43
N LEU A 126 -14.90 -8.94 22.39
CA LEU A 126 -16.30 -8.92 22.79
C LEU A 126 -17.25 -8.90 21.59
N ALA A 127 -16.77 -8.59 20.38
CA ALA A 127 -17.61 -8.40 19.20
C ALA A 127 -18.56 -9.59 18.93
N GLY A 128 -18.05 -10.82 19.05
CA GLY A 128 -18.88 -12.02 18.87
C GLY A 128 -20.02 -12.15 19.88
N ASN A 129 -19.84 -11.63 21.10
CA ASN A 129 -20.87 -11.69 22.14
C ASN A 129 -22.04 -10.74 21.86
N VAL A 130 -21.86 -9.75 20.99
CA VAL A 130 -22.91 -8.79 20.57
C VAL A 130 -23.31 -8.99 19.10
N GLY A 131 -22.99 -10.17 18.54
CA GLY A 131 -23.48 -10.59 17.23
C GLY A 131 -22.77 -9.97 16.04
N GLY A 132 -21.47 -9.70 16.15
CA GLY A 132 -20.67 -9.21 15.04
C GLY A 132 -19.18 -9.49 15.19
N GLN A 133 -18.37 -8.75 14.43
CA GLN A 133 -16.93 -8.84 14.40
C GLN A 133 -16.31 -7.44 14.42
N SER A 134 -15.02 -7.39 14.72
CA SER A 134 -14.25 -6.16 14.67
C SER A 134 -12.92 -6.40 13.97
N LEU A 135 -12.50 -5.43 13.16
CA LEU A 135 -11.23 -5.41 12.44
C LEU A 135 -10.63 -4.00 12.57
N GLY A 136 -9.33 -3.88 12.29
CA GLY A 136 -8.60 -2.60 12.37
C GLY A 136 -8.02 -2.17 11.02
N ARG A 137 -7.08 -1.22 11.11
CA ARG A 137 -6.45 -0.48 9.99
C ARG A 137 -5.88 -1.27 8.80
N ASP A 138 -5.73 -2.59 8.91
CA ASP A 138 -5.17 -3.42 7.85
C ASP A 138 -6.24 -4.04 6.94
N PHE A 139 -7.51 -3.71 7.15
CA PHE A 139 -8.64 -4.26 6.40
C PHE A 139 -9.47 -3.15 5.73
N VAL A 140 -9.72 -3.29 4.44
CA VAL A 140 -10.36 -2.25 3.62
C VAL A 140 -11.88 -2.29 3.77
N MET A 141 -12.51 -1.13 3.99
CA MET A 141 -13.95 -0.91 3.89
C MET A 141 -14.29 -0.19 2.57
N ARG A 142 -15.00 -0.89 1.68
CA ARG A 142 -15.48 -0.34 0.40
C ARG A 142 -16.77 0.44 0.59
N LEU A 143 -16.75 1.73 0.27
CA LEU A 143 -17.93 2.59 0.19
C LEU A 143 -18.02 3.20 -1.21
N GLY A 144 -18.89 2.64 -2.06
CA GLY A 144 -18.93 2.97 -3.48
C GLY A 144 -17.64 2.54 -4.18
N ASP A 145 -16.97 3.51 -4.81
CA ASP A 145 -15.66 3.32 -5.47
C ASP A 145 -14.48 3.64 -4.56
N ASN A 146 -14.73 4.06 -3.31
CA ASN A 146 -13.70 4.35 -2.33
C ASN A 146 -13.38 3.13 -1.47
N GLY A 147 -12.13 3.02 -1.03
CA GLY A 147 -11.64 2.02 -0.08
C GLY A 147 -10.98 2.72 1.11
N PHE A 148 -11.61 2.65 2.27
CA PHE A 148 -11.13 3.25 3.52
C PHE A 148 -10.44 2.20 4.39
N THR A 149 -9.51 2.62 5.25
CA THR A 149 -8.87 1.75 6.24
C THR A 149 -9.03 2.35 7.64
N PRO A 150 -10.24 2.31 8.23
CA PRO A 150 -10.47 2.93 9.52
C PRO A 150 -9.65 2.28 10.63
N ASP A 151 -9.32 3.02 11.68
CA ASP A 151 -8.54 2.46 12.79
C ASP A 151 -9.23 1.27 13.47
N LEU A 152 -10.56 1.31 13.56
CA LEU A 152 -11.39 0.23 14.08
C LEU A 152 -12.78 0.25 13.43
N VAL A 153 -13.28 -0.93 13.07
CA VAL A 153 -14.66 -1.13 12.64
C VAL A 153 -15.33 -2.21 13.48
N PHE A 154 -16.66 -2.12 13.62
CA PHE A 154 -17.49 -3.26 14.01
C PHE A 154 -18.53 -3.50 12.93
N PHE A 155 -18.69 -4.76 12.55
CA PHE A 155 -19.63 -5.16 11.51
C PHE A 155 -20.36 -6.47 11.81
N LYS A 156 -21.58 -6.64 11.30
CA LYS A 156 -22.38 -7.86 11.49
C LYS A 156 -22.32 -8.83 10.33
N ASN A 157 -21.80 -8.42 9.17
CA ASN A 157 -21.81 -9.19 7.92
C ASN A 157 -23.23 -9.69 7.56
N SER A 158 -24.23 -8.84 7.75
CA SER A 158 -25.61 -9.12 7.40
C SER A 158 -26.38 -7.81 7.16
N GLY A 159 -27.05 -7.69 6.01
CA GLY A 159 -27.78 -6.49 5.64
C GLY A 159 -26.87 -5.37 5.12
N LEU A 160 -26.30 -4.55 6.02
CA LEU A 160 -25.57 -3.32 5.67
C LEU A 160 -24.26 -3.57 4.92
N ASN A 161 -23.61 -4.69 5.25
CA ASN A 161 -22.28 -4.99 4.77
C ASN A 161 -22.10 -6.48 4.47
N ARG A 162 -21.08 -6.75 3.67
CA ARG A 162 -20.68 -8.08 3.23
C ARG A 162 -19.17 -8.23 3.30
N LEU A 163 -18.71 -9.27 4.00
CA LEU A 163 -17.31 -9.60 4.20
C LEU A 163 -16.80 -10.47 3.05
N TYR A 164 -15.73 -10.01 2.40
CA TYR A 164 -14.88 -10.79 1.49
C TYR A 164 -13.55 -11.11 2.18
N ASP A 165 -12.70 -11.92 1.55
CA ASP A 165 -11.39 -12.26 2.11
C ASP A 165 -10.47 -11.03 2.30
N ALA A 166 -10.50 -10.08 1.35
CA ALA A 166 -9.59 -8.92 1.35
C ALA A 166 -10.22 -7.59 1.81
N PHE A 167 -11.55 -7.49 1.87
CA PHE A 167 -12.26 -6.24 2.21
C PHE A 167 -13.68 -6.51 2.71
N ILE A 168 -14.30 -5.49 3.30
CA ILE A 168 -15.73 -5.45 3.61
C ILE A 168 -16.42 -4.46 2.68
N SER A 169 -17.52 -4.88 2.04
CA SER A 169 -18.32 -4.03 1.17
C SER A 169 -19.54 -3.50 1.89
N GLY A 170 -19.73 -2.17 1.85
CA GLY A 170 -20.85 -1.49 2.47
C GLY A 170 -20.50 -0.87 3.83
N PRO A 171 -21.39 -0.01 4.37
CA PRO A 171 -21.18 0.64 5.66
C PRO A 171 -21.13 -0.39 6.80
N THR A 172 -20.15 -0.25 7.69
CA THR A 172 -20.09 -1.00 8.95
C THR A 172 -20.98 -0.36 10.00
N GLU A 173 -21.47 -1.14 10.96
CA GLU A 173 -22.33 -0.65 12.05
C GLU A 173 -21.66 0.42 12.91
N LEU A 174 -20.33 0.38 13.02
CA LEU A 174 -19.50 1.36 13.70
C LEU A 174 -18.19 1.55 12.96
N VAL A 175 -17.76 2.81 12.85
CA VAL A 175 -16.40 3.23 12.50
C VAL A 175 -15.84 4.07 13.64
N VAL A 176 -14.60 3.81 14.04
CA VAL A 176 -13.86 4.62 15.01
C VAL A 176 -12.53 5.05 14.38
N GLU A 177 -12.24 6.35 14.45
CA GLU A 177 -10.94 6.92 14.08
C GLU A 177 -10.30 7.52 15.33
N VAL A 178 -9.01 7.23 15.54
CA VAL A 178 -8.22 7.80 16.63
C VAL A 178 -7.40 8.93 16.04
N LEU A 179 -7.72 10.16 16.41
CA LEU A 179 -7.06 11.34 15.85
C LEU A 179 -5.55 11.27 16.12
N MET A 180 -4.79 11.63 15.09
CA MET A 180 -3.35 11.83 15.18
C MET A 180 -3.09 13.34 15.07
N PRO A 181 -2.29 13.93 15.97
CA PRO A 181 -2.03 15.36 15.94
C PRO A 181 -1.48 15.84 14.59
N GLY A 182 -2.11 16.87 14.03
CA GLY A 182 -1.75 17.44 12.72
C GLY A 182 -2.29 16.68 11.50
N HIS A 183 -3.12 15.65 11.70
CA HIS A 183 -3.78 14.88 10.63
C HIS A 183 -5.31 14.84 10.77
N GLU A 184 -5.89 15.66 11.64
CA GLU A 184 -7.29 15.58 12.06
C GLU A 184 -8.27 15.96 10.95
N GLU A 185 -7.83 16.78 9.98
CA GLU A 185 -8.68 17.31 8.92
C GLU A 185 -9.41 16.20 8.16
N ALA A 186 -8.71 15.13 7.80
CA ALA A 186 -9.29 14.04 7.02
C ALA A 186 -10.40 13.31 7.77
N ASP A 187 -10.16 12.98 9.03
CA ASP A 187 -11.13 12.27 9.87
C ASP A 187 -12.33 13.18 10.20
N CYS A 188 -12.08 14.47 10.44
CA CYS A 188 -13.11 15.46 10.79
C CYS A 188 -13.93 15.95 9.59
N THR A 189 -13.44 15.82 8.35
CA THR A 189 -14.10 16.37 7.15
C THR A 189 -14.34 15.31 6.08
N THR A 190 -13.30 14.90 5.33
CA THR A 190 -13.40 13.98 4.19
C THR A 190 -14.07 12.66 4.56
N LYS A 191 -13.63 12.03 5.64
CA LYS A 191 -14.18 10.75 6.11
C LYS A 191 -15.53 10.94 6.77
N TYR A 192 -15.71 12.00 7.57
CA TYR A 192 -17.02 12.35 8.12
C TYR A 192 -18.10 12.45 7.02
N GLU A 193 -17.83 13.19 5.95
CA GLU A 193 -18.75 13.37 4.83
C GLU A 193 -19.00 12.05 4.10
N SER A 194 -17.93 11.28 3.85
CA SER A 194 -18.01 9.99 3.15
C SER A 194 -18.81 8.95 3.94
N TYR A 195 -18.56 8.82 5.25
CA TYR A 195 -19.26 7.90 6.13
C TYR A 195 -20.72 8.29 6.32
N GLN A 196 -21.02 9.59 6.45
CA GLN A 196 -22.40 10.08 6.52
C GLN A 196 -23.16 9.76 5.23
N ALA A 197 -22.57 10.06 4.07
CA ALA A 197 -23.18 9.83 2.77
C ALA A 197 -23.40 8.34 2.48
N ALA A 198 -22.48 7.48 2.93
CA ALA A 198 -22.58 6.03 2.77
C ALA A 198 -23.52 5.35 3.78
N GLY A 199 -23.97 6.08 4.82
CA GLY A 199 -24.93 5.56 5.78
C GLY A 199 -24.31 4.76 6.93
N VAL A 200 -23.04 5.02 7.30
CA VAL A 200 -22.40 4.40 8.47
C VAL A 200 -23.17 4.85 9.74
N PRO A 201 -23.80 3.93 10.51
CA PRO A 201 -24.73 4.30 11.58
C PRO A 201 -24.09 5.02 12.77
N GLU A 202 -22.88 4.61 13.16
CA GLU A 202 -22.14 5.18 14.30
C GLU A 202 -20.73 5.53 13.84
N TYR A 203 -20.32 6.79 14.06
CA TYR A 203 -18.98 7.28 13.75
C TYR A 203 -18.38 7.97 14.97
N TRP A 204 -17.28 7.43 15.49
CA TRP A 204 -16.66 7.95 16.70
C TRP A 204 -15.28 8.52 16.39
N LEU A 205 -15.03 9.74 16.85
CA LEU A 205 -13.72 10.35 16.86
C LEU A 205 -13.15 10.31 18.28
N ILE A 206 -11.94 9.79 18.41
CA ILE A 206 -11.26 9.71 19.70
C ILE A 206 -10.01 10.59 19.61
N ASP A 207 -9.95 11.61 20.46
CA ASP A 207 -8.82 12.51 20.57
C ASP A 207 -8.03 12.18 21.85
N PRO A 208 -6.88 11.48 21.75
CA PRO A 208 -6.05 11.17 22.90
C PRO A 208 -5.40 12.40 23.52
N SER A 209 -5.17 13.48 22.75
CA SER A 209 -4.54 14.71 23.23
C SER A 209 -5.51 15.54 24.07
N ALA A 210 -6.78 15.55 23.69
CA ALA A 210 -7.85 16.24 24.42
C ALA A 210 -8.58 15.34 25.44
N GLU A 211 -8.22 14.06 25.53
CA GLU A 211 -8.93 13.04 26.32
C GLU A 211 -10.45 13.06 26.06
N GLN A 212 -10.82 13.17 24.77
CA GLN A 212 -12.20 13.35 24.35
C GLN A 212 -12.64 12.24 23.39
N VAL A 213 -13.91 11.85 23.52
CA VAL A 213 -14.62 11.04 22.52
C VAL A 213 -15.81 11.82 22.00
N THR A 214 -15.91 11.92 20.68
CA THR A 214 -17.05 12.53 19.98
C THR A 214 -17.86 11.43 19.34
N PHE A 215 -19.12 11.30 19.73
CA PHE A 215 -20.05 10.30 19.21
C PHE A 215 -20.98 10.92 18.17
N TYR A 216 -20.86 10.49 16.91
CA TYR A 216 -21.84 10.79 15.88
C TYR A 216 -22.74 9.59 15.62
N ARG A 217 -24.05 9.82 15.68
CA ARG A 217 -25.07 8.84 15.28
C ARG A 217 -25.80 9.33 14.05
N LEU A 218 -25.97 8.45 13.06
CA LEU A 218 -26.71 8.76 11.85
C LEU A 218 -28.22 8.71 12.14
N ILE A 219 -28.89 9.85 12.00
CA ILE A 219 -30.33 9.99 12.19
C ILE A 219 -30.88 10.72 10.95
N GLU A 220 -31.80 10.07 10.23
CA GLU A 220 -32.41 10.62 9.01
C GLU A 220 -31.37 11.07 7.97
N GLY A 221 -30.29 10.30 7.82
CA GLY A 221 -29.22 10.56 6.85
C GLY A 221 -28.24 11.67 7.23
N ARG A 222 -28.28 12.17 8.48
CA ARG A 222 -27.34 13.16 9.00
C ARG A 222 -26.75 12.73 10.32
N TYR A 223 -25.48 12.99 10.52
CA TYR A 223 -24.84 12.77 11.81
C TYR A 223 -25.32 13.80 12.83
N GLN A 224 -25.64 13.30 14.02
CA GLN A 224 -26.01 14.07 15.18
C GLN A 224 -25.10 13.70 16.35
N LEU A 225 -24.59 14.71 17.04
CA LEU A 225 -23.79 14.53 18.26
C LEU A 225 -24.61 13.85 19.34
N GLN A 226 -24.02 12.84 19.97
CA GLN A 226 -24.59 12.15 21.12
C GLN A 226 -23.72 12.35 22.35
N SER A 227 -24.36 12.25 23.51
CA SER A 227 -23.69 12.22 24.80
C SER A 227 -23.87 10.85 25.45
N PRO A 228 -22.91 10.40 26.29
CA PRO A 228 -23.12 9.27 27.17
C PRO A 228 -24.39 9.42 28.03
N GLU A 229 -24.96 8.28 28.43
CA GLU A 229 -26.08 8.23 29.37
C GLU A 229 -25.65 8.63 30.79
N ALA A 230 -26.61 8.69 31.73
CA ALA A 230 -26.38 9.15 33.11
C ALA A 230 -25.38 8.30 33.90
N ASP A 231 -25.16 7.04 33.51
CA ASP A 231 -24.15 6.15 34.09
C ASP A 231 -22.76 6.29 33.44
N GLY A 232 -22.60 7.23 32.50
CA GLY A 232 -21.34 7.54 31.82
C GLY A 232 -20.97 6.58 30.69
N ALA A 233 -21.81 5.58 30.39
CA ALA A 233 -21.63 4.73 29.22
C ALA A 233 -22.30 5.36 27.99
N TYR A 234 -21.81 5.02 26.80
CA TYR A 234 -22.48 5.30 25.53
C TYR A 234 -22.95 3.98 24.90
N ARG A 235 -24.22 3.92 24.52
CA ARG A 235 -24.83 2.72 23.91
C ARG A 235 -25.14 2.96 22.43
N PRO A 236 -24.31 2.44 21.49
CA PRO A 236 -24.58 2.58 20.06
C PRO A 236 -25.87 1.86 19.68
N SER A 237 -26.75 2.58 18.98
CA SER A 237 -28.05 2.04 18.56
C SER A 237 -27.90 0.94 17.50
N SER A 238 -26.81 0.96 16.72
CA SER A 238 -26.50 -0.04 15.71
C SER A 238 -25.98 -1.36 16.30
N ILE A 239 -25.55 -1.38 17.57
CA ILE A 239 -25.00 -2.57 18.24
C ILE A 239 -25.72 -2.79 19.59
N PRO A 240 -26.99 -3.27 19.57
CA PRO A 240 -27.73 -3.55 20.80
C PRO A 240 -26.95 -4.49 21.73
N GLY A 241 -26.91 -4.16 23.01
CA GLY A 241 -26.21 -4.95 24.03
C GLY A 241 -24.74 -4.58 24.23
N LEU A 242 -24.18 -3.62 23.47
CA LEU A 242 -22.87 -3.05 23.70
C LEU A 242 -22.97 -1.72 24.46
N ALA A 243 -22.13 -1.52 25.46
CA ALA A 243 -21.93 -0.25 26.13
C ALA A 243 -20.44 0.11 26.13
N PHE A 244 -20.11 1.37 25.82
CA PHE A 244 -18.73 1.89 25.82
C PHE A 244 -18.52 2.91 26.94
N ARG A 245 -17.52 2.69 27.79
CA ARG A 245 -17.21 3.56 28.94
C ARG A 245 -16.01 4.44 28.63
N ALA A 246 -16.26 5.53 27.91
CA ALA A 246 -15.20 6.42 27.40
C ALA A 246 -14.24 6.93 28.47
N ALA A 247 -14.72 7.24 29.68
CA ALA A 247 -13.89 7.75 30.77
C ALA A 247 -12.80 6.76 31.24
N GLU A 248 -12.99 5.46 30.99
CA GLU A 248 -12.00 4.45 31.36
C GLU A 248 -10.79 4.44 30.41
N LEU A 249 -10.88 5.09 29.24
CA LEU A 249 -9.79 5.20 28.28
C LEU A 249 -8.63 6.06 28.79
N TRP A 250 -8.91 6.94 29.74
CA TRP A 250 -7.99 7.98 30.24
C TRP A 250 -7.33 7.62 31.58
N GLN A 251 -7.55 6.41 32.09
CA GLN A 251 -6.95 6.01 33.37
C GLN A 251 -5.44 5.73 33.23
N GLU A 252 -4.69 6.11 34.27
CA GLU A 252 -3.23 5.95 34.32
C GLU A 252 -2.82 4.47 34.47
N GLU A 253 -3.57 3.69 35.25
CA GLU A 253 -3.34 2.25 35.42
C GLU A 253 -4.08 1.46 34.34
N GLU A 254 -3.33 0.72 33.53
CA GLU A 254 -3.92 -0.17 32.53
C GLU A 254 -4.43 -1.44 33.21
N PRO A 255 -5.74 -1.74 33.17
CA PRO A 255 -6.18 -3.08 33.51
C PRO A 255 -5.51 -4.06 32.55
N HIS A 256 -5.18 -5.25 33.04
CA HIS A 256 -4.68 -6.33 32.18
C HIS A 256 -5.62 -6.43 30.97
N PRO A 257 -5.13 -6.62 29.73
CA PRO A 257 -6.00 -6.53 28.56
C PRO A 257 -7.28 -7.36 28.70
N LEU A 258 -7.19 -8.59 29.24
CA LEU A 258 -8.34 -9.47 29.45
C LEU A 258 -9.37 -8.97 30.49
N GLU A 259 -9.05 -7.94 31.24
CA GLU A 259 -9.86 -7.34 32.31
C GLU A 259 -10.33 -5.93 31.93
N SER A 260 -10.07 -5.49 30.70
CA SER A 260 -10.52 -4.18 30.20
C SER A 260 -12.04 -4.04 30.31
N SER A 261 -12.47 -2.97 30.97
CA SER A 261 -13.88 -2.61 31.15
C SER A 261 -14.38 -1.56 30.13
N LEU A 262 -13.53 -1.18 29.16
CA LEU A 262 -13.83 -0.19 28.11
C LEU A 262 -15.14 -0.48 27.40
N PHE A 263 -15.38 -1.76 27.09
CA PHE A 263 -16.60 -2.24 26.49
C PHE A 263 -17.28 -3.26 27.41
N VAL A 264 -18.59 -3.11 27.60
CA VAL A 264 -19.42 -4.00 28.40
C VAL A 264 -20.48 -4.64 27.52
N VAL A 265 -20.66 -5.95 27.66
CA VAL A 265 -21.75 -6.69 27.02
C VAL A 265 -22.92 -6.77 27.99
N GLU A 266 -23.91 -5.90 27.78
CA GLU A 266 -25.14 -5.84 28.58
C GLU A 266 -26.17 -6.89 28.11
N GLN A 267 -26.15 -7.23 26.83
CA GLN A 267 -27.00 -8.26 26.26
C GLN A 267 -26.19 -9.10 25.27
N ARG A 268 -26.21 -10.42 25.46
CA ARG A 268 -25.52 -11.36 24.58
C ARG A 268 -26.38 -11.80 23.40
N VAL A 269 -25.74 -11.99 22.26
CA VAL A 269 -26.29 -12.66 21.08
C VAL A 269 -25.71 -14.07 21.02
N GLU A 270 -26.57 -15.09 21.00
CA GLU A 270 -26.16 -16.49 20.85
C GLU A 270 -26.16 -16.91 19.38
N GLY A 271 -25.26 -17.84 19.02
CA GLY A 271 -25.25 -18.46 17.70
C GLY A 271 -24.70 -17.60 16.55
N PHE A 272 -23.91 -16.56 16.85
CA PHE A 272 -23.20 -15.81 15.81
C PHE A 272 -22.11 -16.68 15.20
N GLU A 273 -22.19 -16.89 13.88
CA GLU A 273 -21.15 -17.56 13.10
C GLU A 273 -20.57 -16.61 12.05
N ARG A 274 -19.24 -16.66 11.88
CA ARG A 274 -18.57 -15.94 10.81
C ARG A 274 -18.94 -16.56 9.48
N GLN A 275 -19.45 -15.74 8.57
CA GLN A 275 -19.56 -16.06 7.16
C GLN A 275 -18.62 -15.12 6.39
N SER A 276 -18.00 -15.60 5.32
CA SER A 276 -17.22 -14.77 4.39
C SER A 276 -17.49 -15.28 2.98
N GLU A 277 -17.47 -14.36 2.01
CA GLU A 277 -17.50 -14.73 0.60
C GLU A 277 -16.07 -14.84 0.08
N ASP A 278 -15.76 -15.97 -0.54
CA ASP A 278 -14.45 -16.22 -1.15
C ASP A 278 -14.36 -15.60 -2.57
N GLU A 279 -15.50 -15.19 -3.15
CA GLU A 279 -15.59 -14.65 -4.50
C GLU A 279 -15.49 -13.11 -4.50
N GLY A 280 -14.26 -12.57 -4.45
CA GLY A 280 -14.01 -11.13 -4.58
C GLY A 280 -12.58 -10.82 -5.02
N PRO A 281 -12.28 -9.59 -5.47
CA PRO A 281 -10.89 -9.20 -5.74
C PRO A 281 -10.06 -9.35 -4.46
N HIS A 282 -8.84 -9.82 -4.63
CA HIS A 282 -7.84 -9.98 -3.57
C HIS A 282 -6.46 -9.56 -4.11
N TRP A 283 -5.45 -9.52 -3.25
CA TRP A 283 -4.07 -9.22 -3.64
C TRP A 283 -3.65 -10.08 -4.84
N GLY A 284 -3.20 -9.42 -5.90
CA GLY A 284 -2.73 -10.05 -7.12
C GLY A 284 -3.83 -10.70 -7.98
N SER A 285 -5.12 -10.45 -7.75
CA SER A 285 -6.21 -11.02 -8.57
C SER A 285 -6.31 -10.45 -10.00
N LEU A 286 -5.73 -9.29 -10.26
CA LEU A 286 -5.59 -8.67 -11.58
C LEU A 286 -4.13 -8.69 -12.05
N LEU A 287 -3.95 -8.70 -13.38
CA LEU A 287 -2.64 -8.45 -13.99
C LEU A 287 -2.15 -7.05 -13.59
N PHE A 288 -0.86 -6.91 -13.29
CA PHE A 288 -0.27 -5.63 -12.95
C PHE A 288 0.10 -4.84 -14.21
N ILE A 289 -0.88 -4.12 -14.75
CA ILE A 289 -0.74 -3.31 -15.96
C ILE A 289 -1.25 -1.89 -15.67
N PRO A 290 -0.48 -1.08 -14.93
CA PRO A 290 -0.94 0.25 -14.51
C PRO A 290 -1.07 1.19 -15.71
N ASN A 291 -2.20 1.92 -15.79
CA ASN A 291 -2.42 2.92 -16.83
C ASN A 291 -1.81 4.28 -16.43
N ILE A 292 -0.52 4.45 -16.69
CA ILE A 292 0.22 5.68 -16.34
C ILE A 292 0.26 6.63 -17.54
N GLN A 293 -0.21 7.86 -17.32
CA GLN A 293 -0.32 8.91 -18.34
C GLN A 293 0.34 10.21 -17.86
N ILE A 294 0.43 11.18 -18.78
CA ILE A 294 0.96 12.52 -18.46
C ILE A 294 0.08 13.20 -17.40
N ASP A 295 -1.23 13.09 -17.55
CA ASP A 295 -2.24 13.57 -16.59
C ASP A 295 -2.65 12.45 -15.61
N PRO A 296 -3.22 12.80 -14.45
CA PRO A 296 -3.76 11.83 -13.50
C PRO A 296 -4.77 10.86 -14.14
N VAL A 297 -4.73 9.60 -13.70
CA VAL A 297 -5.66 8.54 -14.11
C VAL A 297 -6.29 7.94 -12.86
N PRO A 298 -7.63 7.85 -12.77
CA PRO A 298 -8.28 7.28 -11.61
C PRO A 298 -7.96 5.78 -11.48
N ILE A 299 -7.69 5.36 -10.25
CA ILE A 299 -7.53 3.97 -9.84
C ILE A 299 -8.92 3.42 -9.50
N SER A 300 -9.31 2.29 -10.08
CA SER A 300 -10.53 1.57 -9.70
C SER A 300 -10.37 0.85 -8.37
N PHE A 301 -11.48 0.52 -7.71
CA PHE A 301 -11.44 -0.25 -6.46
C PHE A 301 -10.79 -1.62 -6.64
N GLU A 302 -11.07 -2.29 -7.77
CA GLU A 302 -10.52 -3.61 -8.08
C GLU A 302 -9.00 -3.55 -8.32
N GLU A 303 -8.50 -2.51 -9.00
CA GLU A 303 -7.07 -2.24 -9.12
C GLU A 303 -6.43 -1.97 -7.75
N PHE A 304 -7.07 -1.15 -6.91
CA PHE A 304 -6.57 -0.88 -5.56
C PHE A 304 -6.47 -2.16 -4.73
N ILE A 305 -7.51 -2.97 -4.62
CA ILE A 305 -7.45 -4.23 -3.86
C ILE A 305 -6.45 -5.22 -4.45
N SER A 306 -6.31 -5.26 -5.78
CA SER A 306 -5.39 -6.18 -6.42
C SER A 306 -3.93 -5.75 -6.31
N TRP A 307 -3.63 -4.45 -6.21
CA TRP A 307 -2.27 -3.93 -6.33
C TRP A 307 -1.75 -3.28 -5.05
N ALA A 308 -2.62 -2.87 -4.12
CA ALA A 308 -2.22 -2.26 -2.86
C ALA A 308 -1.72 -3.32 -1.88
N PRO A 309 -0.46 -3.21 -1.41
CA PRO A 309 0.07 -4.11 -0.40
C PRO A 309 -0.55 -3.78 0.96
N ARG A 310 -0.24 -4.60 1.97
CA ARG A 310 -0.45 -4.17 3.36
C ARG A 310 0.35 -2.90 3.62
N ALA A 311 -0.19 -2.01 4.45
CA ALA A 311 0.44 -0.75 4.78
C ALA A 311 1.61 -0.90 5.78
N LYS A 312 2.57 -1.78 5.46
CA LYS A 312 3.76 -2.07 6.26
C LYS A 312 4.95 -1.31 5.70
N PHE A 313 5.22 -0.12 6.24
CA PHE A 313 6.24 0.77 5.72
C PHE A 313 7.53 0.58 6.53
N GLU A 314 8.58 0.15 5.86
CA GLU A 314 9.89 -0.15 6.42
C GLU A 314 10.96 0.68 5.70
N PHE A 315 12.12 0.89 6.33
CA PHE A 315 13.26 1.54 5.68
C PHE A 315 14.47 0.62 5.73
N ILE A 316 14.85 0.07 4.57
CA ILE A 316 15.85 -0.99 4.46
C ILE A 316 16.88 -0.56 3.44
N GLN A 317 18.17 -0.65 3.78
CA GLN A 317 19.29 -0.34 2.88
C GLN A 317 19.20 1.06 2.22
N GLY A 318 18.73 2.07 2.96
CA GLY A 318 18.67 3.45 2.45
C GLY A 318 17.46 3.78 1.57
N LYS A 319 16.46 2.89 1.50
CA LYS A 319 15.24 3.08 0.71
C LYS A 319 13.98 2.64 1.46
N PRO A 320 12.82 3.29 1.22
CA PRO A 320 11.54 2.86 1.77
C PRO A 320 11.09 1.55 1.11
N LEU A 321 10.55 0.63 1.89
CA LEU A 321 9.98 -0.63 1.45
C LEU A 321 8.54 -0.72 1.95
N ILE A 322 7.58 -0.87 1.05
CA ILE A 322 6.17 -1.02 1.41
C ILE A 322 5.80 -2.49 1.23
N GLU A 323 5.77 -3.22 2.34
CA GLU A 323 5.62 -4.67 2.49
C GLU A 323 6.72 -5.51 1.82
N SER A 324 7.02 -5.26 0.55
CA SER A 324 7.96 -6.01 -0.28
C SER A 324 8.39 -5.18 -1.49
N THR A 325 9.37 -5.67 -2.25
CA THR A 325 9.79 -5.02 -3.51
C THR A 325 8.63 -4.90 -4.52
N PRO A 326 7.82 -5.95 -4.78
CA PRO A 326 6.58 -5.82 -5.56
C PRO A 326 5.57 -4.84 -4.96
N GLY A 327 5.41 -4.82 -3.63
CA GLY A 327 4.53 -3.88 -2.95
C GLY A 327 4.93 -2.42 -3.20
N THR A 328 6.21 -2.09 -3.03
CA THR A 328 6.74 -0.76 -3.36
C THR A 328 6.53 -0.40 -4.83
N ARG A 329 6.80 -1.33 -5.77
CA ARG A 329 6.56 -1.12 -7.20
C ARG A 329 5.11 -0.76 -7.49
N ASN A 330 4.18 -1.51 -6.90
CA ASN A 330 2.75 -1.32 -7.14
C ASN A 330 2.25 0.00 -6.53
N VAL A 331 2.68 0.35 -5.32
CA VAL A 331 2.41 1.66 -4.70
C VAL A 331 2.98 2.79 -5.55
N LEU A 332 4.21 2.67 -6.04
CA LEU A 332 4.80 3.65 -6.94
C LEU A 332 3.92 3.84 -8.18
N ALA A 333 3.48 2.76 -8.84
CA ALA A 333 2.61 2.87 -10.02
C ALA A 333 1.29 3.58 -9.71
N MET A 334 0.62 3.25 -8.61
CA MET A 334 -0.62 3.91 -8.19
C MET A 334 -0.39 5.39 -7.83
N LEU A 335 0.75 5.76 -7.25
CA LEU A 335 1.12 7.16 -7.03
C LEU A 335 1.38 7.89 -8.36
N LEU A 336 1.99 7.23 -9.34
CA LEU A 336 2.15 7.79 -10.70
C LEU A 336 0.79 8.02 -11.37
N MET A 337 -0.16 7.09 -11.22
CA MET A 337 -1.55 7.27 -11.69
C MET A 337 -2.24 8.43 -10.98
N THR A 338 -2.09 8.52 -9.65
CA THR A 338 -2.70 9.57 -8.82
C THR A 338 -2.27 10.99 -9.20
N PHE A 339 -0.99 11.19 -9.54
CA PHE A 339 -0.44 12.52 -9.82
C PHE A 339 -0.25 12.84 -11.30
N GLY A 340 -0.15 11.83 -12.17
CA GLY A 340 0.25 11.99 -13.56
C GLY A 340 1.74 12.36 -13.71
N LEU A 341 2.36 11.92 -14.82
CA LEU A 341 3.79 12.12 -15.02
C LEU A 341 4.21 13.58 -15.07
N ALA A 342 3.36 14.49 -15.57
CA ALA A 342 3.68 15.92 -15.62
C ALA A 342 3.93 16.51 -14.22
N SER A 343 3.16 16.07 -13.23
CA SER A 343 3.37 16.48 -11.83
C SER A 343 4.57 15.74 -11.22
N VAL A 344 4.67 14.42 -11.45
CA VAL A 344 5.72 13.56 -10.87
C VAL A 344 7.13 14.04 -11.24
N VAL A 345 7.38 14.42 -12.50
CA VAL A 345 8.73 14.80 -12.93
C VAL A 345 9.30 16.01 -12.17
N LYS A 346 8.46 16.80 -11.49
CA LYS A 346 8.87 17.93 -10.66
C LYS A 346 9.43 17.54 -9.29
N LEU A 347 9.32 16.28 -8.86
CA LEU A 347 9.85 15.82 -7.58
C LEU A 347 11.37 15.62 -7.54
N LEU A 348 11.99 15.50 -8.71
CA LEU A 348 13.44 15.37 -8.86
C LEU A 348 13.95 16.40 -9.86
N PRO A 349 15.25 16.75 -9.82
CA PRO A 349 15.87 17.54 -10.88
C PRO A 349 15.68 16.88 -12.25
N PRO A 350 15.45 17.64 -13.35
CA PRO A 350 15.27 17.09 -14.69
C PRO A 350 16.44 16.21 -15.13
N GLN A 351 17.66 16.50 -14.66
CA GLN A 351 18.87 15.73 -14.95
C GLN A 351 18.78 14.29 -14.42
N ALA A 352 18.11 14.06 -13.28
CA ALA A 352 17.93 12.72 -12.73
C ALA A 352 17.05 11.85 -13.66
N TRP A 353 15.97 12.43 -14.19
CA TRP A 353 15.10 11.74 -15.14
C TRP A 353 15.80 11.46 -16.47
N ILE A 354 16.55 12.43 -16.99
CA ILE A 354 17.33 12.27 -18.23
C ILE A 354 18.37 11.16 -18.06
N GLN A 355 19.08 11.14 -16.93
CA GLN A 355 20.05 10.09 -16.60
C GLN A 355 19.37 8.72 -16.52
N GLY A 356 18.23 8.62 -15.83
CA GLY A 356 17.50 7.35 -15.73
C GLY A 356 16.98 6.83 -17.08
N LEU A 357 16.54 7.74 -17.97
CA LEU A 357 16.11 7.37 -19.32
C LEU A 357 17.28 6.88 -20.18
N ARG A 358 18.47 7.49 -20.04
CA ARG A 358 19.71 6.98 -20.66
C ARG A 358 20.08 5.61 -20.14
N GLN A 359 20.04 5.42 -18.82
CA GLN A 359 20.36 4.15 -18.19
C GLN A 359 19.43 3.03 -18.69
N ARG A 360 18.14 3.32 -18.87
CA ARG A 360 17.18 2.40 -19.49
C ARG A 360 17.58 2.04 -20.92
N LEU A 361 17.92 3.03 -21.77
CA LEU A 361 18.36 2.75 -23.14
C LEU A 361 19.61 1.87 -23.20
N ASP A 362 20.57 2.12 -22.31
CA ASP A 362 21.79 1.31 -22.24
C ASP A 362 21.49 -0.12 -21.80
N TRP A 363 20.58 -0.29 -20.83
CA TRP A 363 20.09 -1.61 -20.41
C TRP A 363 19.36 -2.36 -21.52
N GLU A 364 18.53 -1.68 -22.31
CA GLU A 364 17.83 -2.26 -23.46
C GLU A 364 18.82 -2.66 -24.57
N ARG A 365 19.87 -1.88 -24.81
CA ARG A 365 20.95 -2.22 -25.76
C ARG A 365 21.72 -3.48 -25.35
N GLN A 366 21.87 -3.70 -24.05
CA GLN A 366 22.61 -4.82 -23.47
C GLN A 366 21.71 -5.99 -23.06
N ASP A 367 20.42 -5.98 -23.41
CA ASP A 367 19.44 -6.95 -22.90
C ASP A 367 19.83 -8.41 -23.17
N ALA A 368 20.36 -8.71 -24.36
CA ALA A 368 20.76 -10.06 -24.73
C ALA A 368 21.84 -10.62 -23.79
N ASP A 369 22.87 -9.81 -23.48
CA ASP A 369 23.96 -10.20 -22.59
C ASP A 369 23.46 -10.33 -21.14
N ARG A 370 22.60 -9.39 -20.70
CA ARG A 370 21.98 -9.42 -19.36
C ARG A 370 21.12 -10.67 -19.17
N LYS A 371 20.27 -11.01 -20.15
CA LYS A 371 19.45 -12.23 -20.11
C LYS A 371 20.33 -13.47 -20.14
N ALA A 372 21.41 -13.49 -20.92
CA ALA A 372 22.34 -14.62 -20.93
C ALA A 372 23.01 -14.86 -19.55
N GLU A 373 23.45 -13.79 -18.89
CA GLU A 373 23.97 -13.85 -17.51
C GLU A 373 22.91 -14.39 -16.55
N TRP A 374 21.68 -13.87 -16.61
CA TRP A 374 20.60 -14.26 -15.70
C TRP A 374 20.14 -15.71 -15.93
N TRP A 375 20.14 -16.19 -17.18
CA TRP A 375 19.91 -17.61 -17.47
C TRP A 375 20.99 -18.52 -16.86
N ALA A 376 22.25 -18.07 -16.81
CA ALA A 376 23.30 -18.84 -16.14
C ALA A 376 23.06 -18.92 -14.63
N ILE A 377 22.63 -17.82 -14.00
CA ILE A 377 22.25 -17.77 -12.59
C ILE A 377 21.04 -18.70 -12.32
N ALA A 378 19.98 -18.60 -13.12
CA ALA A 378 18.78 -19.42 -12.99
C ALA A 378 19.09 -20.92 -13.08
N ARG A 379 19.94 -21.34 -14.03
CA ARG A 379 20.37 -22.74 -14.17
C ARG A 379 21.19 -23.22 -12.98
N LYS A 380 22.12 -22.39 -12.48
CA LYS A 380 22.91 -22.70 -11.28
C LYS A 380 22.01 -22.85 -10.04
N ALA A 381 21.01 -21.97 -9.90
CA ALA A 381 20.02 -22.07 -8.83
C ALA A 381 19.18 -23.34 -8.95
N ALA A 382 18.71 -23.69 -10.15
CA ALA A 382 17.96 -24.92 -10.36
C ALA A 382 18.79 -26.19 -10.06
N GLU A 383 20.06 -26.22 -10.43
CA GLU A 383 20.98 -27.33 -10.10
C GLU A 383 21.15 -27.50 -8.58
N LYS A 384 21.28 -26.38 -7.86
CA LYS A 384 21.35 -26.38 -6.40
C LYS A 384 20.06 -26.84 -5.74
N LEU A 385 18.91 -26.36 -6.20
CA LEU A 385 17.60 -26.80 -5.69
C LEU A 385 17.37 -28.30 -5.94
N ARG A 386 17.78 -28.82 -7.10
CA ARG A 386 17.76 -30.26 -7.40
C ARG A 386 18.64 -31.07 -6.45
N THR A 387 19.87 -30.62 -6.24
CA THR A 387 20.87 -31.36 -5.46
C THR A 387 20.55 -31.34 -3.97
N ASP A 388 20.24 -30.16 -3.44
CA ASP A 388 20.15 -29.93 -1.99
C ASP A 388 18.74 -30.22 -1.46
N PHE A 389 17.71 -30.12 -2.32
CA PHE A 389 16.30 -30.25 -1.92
C PHE A 389 15.48 -31.25 -2.75
N SER A 390 16.10 -31.96 -3.70
CA SER A 390 15.43 -32.98 -4.54
C SER A 390 14.20 -32.46 -5.30
N VAL A 391 14.20 -31.18 -5.70
CA VAL A 391 13.12 -30.61 -6.52
C VAL A 391 13.15 -31.21 -7.92
N GLY A 392 12.07 -31.86 -8.35
CA GLY A 392 12.00 -32.51 -9.66
C GLY A 392 11.71 -31.51 -10.78
N ARG A 393 10.52 -30.92 -10.73
CA ARG A 393 10.01 -29.99 -11.75
C ARG A 393 10.31 -28.55 -11.36
N LEU A 394 11.18 -27.92 -12.15
CA LEU A 394 11.53 -26.51 -12.04
C LEU A 394 11.30 -25.81 -13.37
N GLY A 395 10.87 -24.56 -13.31
CA GLY A 395 10.85 -23.68 -14.45
C GLY A 395 11.16 -22.25 -14.08
N VAL A 396 11.30 -21.42 -15.10
CA VAL A 396 11.46 -19.97 -14.98
C VAL A 396 10.22 -19.30 -15.56
N ILE A 397 9.77 -18.25 -14.90
CA ILE A 397 8.73 -17.33 -15.39
C ILE A 397 9.20 -15.87 -15.25
N GLY A 398 8.37 -14.92 -15.68
CA GLY A 398 8.66 -13.49 -15.60
C GLY A 398 9.51 -12.97 -16.76
N ASP A 399 10.01 -11.74 -16.62
CA ASP A 399 10.64 -10.96 -17.70
C ASP A 399 11.82 -11.68 -18.41
N LEU A 400 12.51 -12.59 -17.70
CA LEU A 400 13.61 -13.37 -18.28
C LEU A 400 13.16 -14.31 -19.42
N THR A 401 11.91 -14.77 -19.38
CA THR A 401 11.31 -15.66 -20.39
C THR A 401 10.55 -14.92 -21.49
N MET A 402 10.32 -13.62 -21.29
CA MET A 402 9.53 -12.80 -22.18
C MET A 402 10.37 -12.14 -23.30
N PRO A 403 9.76 -11.78 -24.44
CA PRO A 403 10.47 -11.09 -25.51
C PRO A 403 10.84 -9.64 -25.17
N GLN A 404 10.15 -8.99 -24.23
CA GLN A 404 10.45 -7.63 -23.80
C GLN A 404 11.78 -7.54 -23.04
N PRO A 405 12.53 -6.43 -23.14
CA PRO A 405 13.76 -6.25 -22.38
C PRO A 405 13.56 -6.29 -20.86
N LEU A 406 14.58 -6.74 -20.13
CA LEU A 406 14.66 -6.63 -18.69
C LEU A 406 14.68 -5.15 -18.28
N ASN A 407 13.78 -4.77 -17.39
CA ASN A 407 13.68 -3.43 -16.82
C ASN A 407 14.21 -3.37 -15.38
N TYR A 408 14.01 -2.24 -14.70
CA TYR A 408 14.46 -2.02 -13.33
C TYR A 408 13.89 -3.03 -12.32
N TRP A 409 12.63 -3.42 -12.48
CA TRP A 409 11.91 -4.31 -11.57
C TRP A 409 12.03 -5.79 -11.93
N SER A 410 12.74 -6.12 -13.01
CA SER A 410 12.92 -7.50 -13.44
C SER A 410 13.74 -8.29 -12.40
N GLY A 411 13.42 -9.57 -12.29
CA GLY A 411 14.17 -10.54 -11.49
C GLY A 411 14.10 -11.93 -12.15
N ILE A 412 14.69 -12.91 -11.49
CA ILE A 412 14.62 -14.32 -11.86
C ILE A 412 13.58 -14.97 -10.97
N THR A 413 12.44 -15.38 -11.52
CA THR A 413 11.42 -16.11 -10.75
C THR A 413 11.48 -17.58 -11.12
N LEU A 414 11.98 -18.40 -10.20
CA LEU A 414 11.92 -19.86 -10.28
C LEU A 414 10.59 -20.35 -9.73
N VAL A 415 9.97 -21.29 -10.43
CA VAL A 415 8.74 -21.97 -10.01
C VAL A 415 8.95 -23.47 -9.87
N TYR A 416 8.33 -24.05 -8.85
CA TYR A 416 8.38 -25.48 -8.56
C TYR A 416 7.01 -26.02 -8.14
N TRP A 417 6.76 -27.32 -8.32
CA TRP A 417 5.43 -27.93 -8.08
C TRP A 417 5.39 -28.78 -6.82
N GLU A 418 6.52 -29.32 -6.39
CA GLU A 418 6.59 -30.18 -5.22
C GLU A 418 6.42 -29.40 -3.91
N LYS A 419 6.11 -30.08 -2.82
CA LYS A 419 6.16 -29.48 -1.48
C LYS A 419 7.59 -29.57 -0.96
N LEU A 420 8.18 -28.43 -0.63
CA LEU A 420 9.49 -28.35 0.01
C LEU A 420 9.37 -28.37 1.54
N GLU A 421 9.96 -29.38 2.18
CA GLU A 421 10.22 -29.33 3.62
C GLU A 421 11.34 -28.32 3.91
N ASN A 422 11.21 -27.52 4.98
CA ASN A 422 12.17 -26.47 5.32
C ASN A 422 12.46 -25.48 4.17
N SER A 423 11.43 -25.08 3.42
CA SER A 423 11.54 -24.18 2.27
C SER A 423 12.34 -22.90 2.53
N TRP A 424 12.41 -22.41 3.77
CA TRP A 424 13.25 -21.27 4.15
C TRP A 424 14.75 -21.48 3.87
N GLN A 425 15.27 -22.72 3.98
CA GLN A 425 16.68 -23.06 3.68
C GLN A 425 16.99 -22.93 2.19
N ALA A 426 16.01 -23.13 1.31
CA ALA A 426 16.18 -22.92 -0.12
C ALA A 426 16.53 -21.45 -0.42
N TYR A 427 15.94 -20.51 0.31
CA TYR A 427 16.26 -19.08 0.16
C TYR A 427 17.68 -18.75 0.61
N GLU A 428 18.28 -19.48 1.55
CA GLU A 428 19.68 -19.29 1.93
C GLU A 428 20.61 -19.69 0.79
N VAL A 429 20.34 -20.83 0.16
CA VAL A 429 21.12 -21.32 -1.00
C VAL A 429 21.01 -20.35 -2.17
N LEU A 430 19.81 -19.81 -2.42
CA LEU A 430 19.60 -18.80 -3.47
C LEU A 430 20.31 -17.49 -3.15
N ARG A 431 20.31 -17.07 -1.89
CA ARG A 431 21.08 -15.89 -1.42
C ARG A 431 22.57 -16.07 -1.66
N ASP A 432 23.12 -17.26 -1.43
CA ASP A 432 24.56 -17.51 -1.64
C ASP A 432 24.96 -17.52 -3.14
N ILE A 433 24.01 -17.80 -4.03
CA ILE A 433 24.22 -17.74 -5.48
C ILE A 433 24.33 -16.29 -5.97
N ASP A 434 23.55 -15.41 -5.37
CA ASP A 434 23.49 -13.98 -5.68
C ASP A 434 23.44 -13.14 -4.39
N PRO A 435 24.59 -13.01 -3.70
CA PRO A 435 24.66 -12.43 -2.36
C PRO A 435 24.48 -10.92 -2.34
N ASP A 436 24.69 -10.25 -3.48
CA ASP A 436 24.68 -8.79 -3.56
C ASP A 436 23.38 -8.25 -4.16
N ARG A 437 22.79 -8.93 -5.15
CA ARG A 437 21.65 -8.39 -5.90
C ARG A 437 20.30 -8.97 -5.43
N HIS A 438 20.31 -10.17 -4.86
CA HIS A 438 19.13 -10.91 -4.43
C HIS A 438 18.00 -10.94 -5.48
N ILE A 439 18.35 -11.16 -6.75
CA ILE A 439 17.42 -11.12 -7.89
C ILE A 439 16.67 -12.45 -8.10
N VAL A 440 17.03 -13.51 -7.37
CA VAL A 440 16.39 -14.83 -7.52
C VAL A 440 15.27 -15.00 -6.49
N ASP A 441 14.04 -15.14 -6.98
CA ASP A 441 12.86 -15.48 -6.21
C ASP A 441 12.42 -16.93 -6.50
N LEU A 442 11.77 -17.56 -5.53
CA LEU A 442 11.34 -18.96 -5.61
C LEU A 442 9.88 -19.09 -5.19
N ARG A 443 9.03 -19.62 -6.07
CA ARG A 443 7.59 -19.72 -5.85
C ARG A 443 7.08 -21.14 -6.05
N GLN A 444 6.31 -21.62 -5.08
CA GLN A 444 5.57 -22.86 -5.25
C GLN A 444 4.36 -22.58 -6.15
N VAL A 445 4.11 -23.46 -7.11
CA VAL A 445 2.92 -23.40 -7.95
C VAL A 445 1.73 -23.97 -7.19
N ASP A 446 0.99 -23.06 -6.54
CA ASP A 446 -0.31 -23.30 -5.90
C ASP A 446 -1.16 -22.06 -6.18
N GLU A 447 -2.30 -22.27 -6.84
CA GLU A 447 -3.18 -21.19 -7.33
C GLU A 447 -3.68 -20.27 -6.22
N ARG A 448 -3.64 -20.71 -4.96
CA ARG A 448 -4.03 -19.89 -3.79
C ARG A 448 -3.01 -18.83 -3.41
N TRP A 449 -1.76 -18.96 -3.87
CA TRP A 449 -0.64 -18.10 -3.45
C TRP A 449 0.01 -17.34 -4.61
N LEU A 450 -0.33 -17.70 -5.84
CA LEU A 450 0.19 -17.03 -7.02
C LEU A 450 -0.70 -15.86 -7.44
N THR A 451 -0.07 -14.79 -7.91
CA THR A 451 -0.80 -13.68 -8.53
C THR A 451 -1.28 -14.07 -9.92
N ALA A 452 -2.27 -13.33 -10.44
CA ALA A 452 -2.75 -13.43 -11.81
C ALA A 452 -1.61 -13.25 -12.82
N ASP A 453 -0.66 -12.36 -12.56
CA ASP A 453 0.55 -12.23 -13.39
C ASP A 453 1.35 -13.53 -13.44
N GLN A 454 1.60 -14.15 -12.29
CA GLN A 454 2.38 -15.38 -12.21
C GLN A 454 1.65 -16.56 -12.88
N LEU A 455 0.35 -16.70 -12.66
CA LEU A 455 -0.47 -17.73 -13.32
C LEU A 455 -0.48 -17.54 -14.83
N TRP A 456 -0.69 -16.30 -15.30
CA TRP A 456 -0.65 -15.95 -16.71
C TRP A 456 0.74 -16.21 -17.35
N GLN A 457 1.81 -15.95 -16.62
CA GLN A 457 3.19 -16.22 -17.05
C GLN A 457 3.47 -17.72 -17.13
N ILE A 458 2.99 -18.52 -16.16
CA ILE A 458 3.12 -19.98 -16.19
C ILE A 458 2.43 -20.55 -17.43
N ASP A 459 1.22 -20.08 -17.75
CA ASP A 459 0.46 -20.56 -18.91
C ASP A 459 1.15 -20.25 -20.25
N ARG A 460 1.81 -19.09 -20.38
CA ARG A 460 2.26 -18.57 -21.68
C ARG A 460 3.76 -18.52 -21.92
N TYR A 461 4.54 -18.39 -20.85
CA TYR A 461 5.97 -18.09 -20.94
C TYR A 461 6.85 -18.99 -20.05
N LEU A 462 6.28 -20.03 -19.44
CA LEU A 462 7.06 -20.99 -18.67
C LEU A 462 8.15 -21.63 -19.54
N VAL A 463 9.39 -21.59 -19.04
CA VAL A 463 10.52 -22.34 -19.59
C VAL A 463 10.98 -23.33 -18.54
N GLU A 464 10.80 -24.63 -18.79
CA GLU A 464 11.29 -25.68 -17.89
C GLU A 464 12.81 -25.81 -17.94
N LEU A 465 13.43 -26.07 -16.77
CA LEU A 465 14.88 -26.20 -16.56
C LEU A 465 15.34 -27.64 -16.35
#